data_AF-A0A963A4G5-F1
#
_entry.id   AF-A0A963A4G5-F1
#
_cell.length_a   1.000
_cell.length_b   1.000
_cell.length_c   1.000
_cell.angle_alpha   90.00
_cell.angle_beta   90.00
_cell.angle_gamma   90.00
#
_symmetry.space_group_name_H-M   'P 1'
#
loop_
_entity.id
_entity.type
_entity.pdbx_description
1 polymer ?
#
loop_
_entity_poly.entity_id
_entity_poly.type
_entity_poly.pdbx_seq_one_letter_code
_entity_poly.pdbx_strand_id
1 'polypeptide(L)'
;IIDPQSDPLLAPPLYGQWHAARSTVTRGATRWFDELNLDPRHRSVAAFGTRVVQEHQEALMASAWEQAGELERANQRIRQLQLSLVASTSLHARHLQRLSDDAMLRMSMPALARLRAAAPLGGDGTLAGAVAAKALPIQAVSTAMRRIARERGPITRRIAAQGLVRAATPNWMKVLNSATALAFVTPVLPDMATFGIVRERLSQPASLSPFREVTAETVANTAGRPHFRITPEGQSVFHPGISRPVPLVDNPTSHNFRRAAQAHLSRVDPRRIGTIFSPPPPLAMKDVRDAIVTQMAPRRSLEPLVREVIAMSANATVTQPTNSGPVPIQPIMAAPKFPQPMYESLRDLSQTLLLPGLETVEPNSVLGLETNARFVEAYMVGLNFEMGRELLWRGYPTDQRGTYFDRFWDARAMGGGADLQPIHSWHDRSLGDPQTAAAGDRFVLLIRSALLRRYPSAVIYAAKANRTNGVRKPTRSPDEEAHPVFRGSMQPDVTFFGFDLTIDQVVGSGIGDDHGYFIVIQEQPGEPRFGYDVGTPLHAGTYLKVSFGVPSGSTSGPKLHWGQNGAHVAAMLRQQPVRIAIHASQFLKKR
;
A
#
# COMPACT_ATOMS: atom_id res chain seq x y z
N ILE A 1 18.12 -23.83 -16.13
CA ILE A 1 18.47 -25.14 -16.73
C ILE A 1 18.51 -24.93 -18.24
N ILE A 2 19.65 -25.19 -18.88
CA ILE A 2 19.96 -24.77 -20.26
C ILE A 2 19.70 -25.92 -21.27
N ASP A 3 19.47 -27.15 -20.81
CA ASP A 3 19.08 -28.29 -21.66
C ASP A 3 18.11 -29.21 -20.87
N PRO A 4 16.88 -29.47 -21.35
CA PRO A 4 15.95 -30.40 -20.71
C PRO A 4 16.31 -31.88 -20.86
N GLN A 5 17.30 -32.23 -21.69
CA GLN A 5 17.77 -33.61 -21.91
C GLN A 5 19.03 -33.95 -21.11
N SER A 6 19.68 -32.96 -20.47
CA SER A 6 20.86 -33.23 -19.63
C SER A 6 20.44 -33.89 -18.31
N ASP A 7 21.16 -34.93 -17.89
CA ASP A 7 20.94 -35.57 -16.59
C ASP A 7 20.87 -34.53 -15.46
N PRO A 8 19.84 -34.56 -14.60
CA PRO A 8 19.71 -33.60 -13.53
C PRO A 8 20.87 -33.80 -12.55
N LEU A 9 21.72 -32.77 -12.44
CA LEU A 9 22.80 -32.76 -11.46
C LEU A 9 22.18 -32.79 -10.05
N LEU A 10 22.21 -33.96 -9.41
CA LEU A 10 21.82 -34.16 -8.01
C LEU A 10 22.90 -33.56 -7.10
N ALA A 11 22.93 -32.24 -6.99
CA ALA A 11 23.77 -31.53 -6.03
C ALA A 11 23.04 -31.39 -4.68
N PRO A 12 23.80 -31.31 -3.56
CA PRO A 12 23.21 -30.97 -2.27
C PRO A 12 22.50 -29.60 -2.33
N PRO A 13 21.38 -29.42 -1.60
CA PRO A 13 20.59 -28.20 -1.65
C PRO A 13 21.42 -26.98 -1.22
N LEU A 14 21.21 -25.85 -1.90
CA LEU A 14 21.81 -24.58 -1.54
C LEU A 14 20.89 -23.85 -0.55
N TYR A 15 21.23 -23.93 0.73
CA TYR A 15 20.46 -23.28 1.79
C TYR A 15 20.48 -21.75 1.58
N GLY A 16 19.30 -21.14 1.58
CA GLY A 16 19.13 -19.69 1.39
C GLY A 16 19.18 -19.20 -0.07
N GLN A 17 19.12 -20.08 -1.09
CA GLN A 17 19.25 -19.68 -2.50
C GLN A 17 18.23 -18.62 -2.95
N TRP A 18 17.01 -18.70 -2.42
CA TRP A 18 15.92 -17.77 -2.75
C TRP A 18 16.08 -16.44 -2.01
N HIS A 19 16.48 -16.48 -0.74
CA HIS A 19 16.79 -15.28 0.05
C HIS A 19 17.93 -14.48 -0.59
N ALA A 20 19.02 -15.16 -0.98
CA ALA A 20 20.17 -14.57 -1.66
C ALA A 20 19.89 -14.22 -3.13
N ALA A 21 18.80 -14.73 -3.71
CA ALA A 21 18.53 -14.71 -5.16
C ALA A 21 19.72 -15.23 -6.00
N ARG A 22 20.39 -16.28 -5.53
CA ARG A 22 21.58 -16.89 -6.14
C ARG A 22 21.41 -18.40 -6.27
N SER A 23 21.69 -18.93 -7.46
CA SER A 23 21.64 -20.37 -7.77
C SER A 23 23.00 -21.05 -7.78
N THR A 24 24.09 -20.31 -7.52
CA THR A 24 25.47 -20.83 -7.54
C THR A 24 26.31 -20.21 -6.43
N VAL A 25 27.26 -21.01 -5.93
CA VAL A 25 28.24 -20.63 -4.92
C VAL A 25 29.61 -20.37 -5.55
N THR A 26 30.33 -19.40 -5.01
CA THR A 26 31.66 -19.00 -5.48
C THR A 26 32.70 -19.45 -4.46
N ARG A 27 33.64 -20.31 -4.88
CA ARG A 27 34.72 -20.80 -4.00
C ARG A 27 35.62 -19.64 -3.57
N GLY A 28 35.94 -19.58 -2.27
CA GLY A 28 36.82 -18.56 -1.69
C GLY A 28 36.14 -17.21 -1.39
N ALA A 29 34.84 -17.06 -1.66
CA ALA A 29 34.10 -15.88 -1.25
C ALA A 29 33.76 -15.94 0.25
N THR A 30 33.81 -14.79 0.93
CA THR A 30 33.53 -14.62 2.37
C THR A 30 32.12 -14.10 2.63
N ARG A 31 31.18 -14.36 1.72
CA ARG A 31 29.78 -13.94 1.84
C ARG A 31 29.00 -15.02 2.57
N TRP A 32 28.00 -14.66 3.35
CA TRP A 32 27.22 -15.59 4.18
C TRP A 32 26.69 -16.79 3.38
N PHE A 33 26.21 -16.58 2.14
CA PHE A 33 25.63 -17.63 1.30
C PHE A 33 26.69 -18.65 0.86
N ASP A 34 27.90 -18.17 0.55
CA ASP A 34 29.01 -19.02 0.15
C ASP A 34 29.60 -19.74 1.37
N GLU A 35 29.82 -19.05 2.48
CA GLU A 35 30.31 -19.62 3.75
C GLU A 35 29.38 -20.72 4.28
N LEU A 36 28.07 -20.47 4.30
CA LEU A 36 27.05 -21.42 4.76
C LEU A 36 27.06 -22.72 3.94
N ASN A 37 27.21 -22.60 2.62
CA ASN A 37 27.09 -23.74 1.71
C ASN A 37 28.43 -24.43 1.40
N LEU A 38 29.57 -23.76 1.54
CA LEU A 38 30.89 -24.35 1.29
C LEU A 38 31.48 -25.01 2.54
N ASP A 39 31.16 -24.54 3.75
CA ASP A 39 31.64 -25.15 4.99
C ASP A 39 30.69 -26.29 5.45
N PRO A 40 31.17 -27.54 5.57
CA PRO A 40 30.37 -28.67 6.03
C PRO A 40 29.72 -28.45 7.41
N ARG A 41 30.38 -27.70 8.31
CA ARG A 41 29.89 -27.44 9.66
C ARG A 41 28.62 -26.59 9.62
N HIS A 42 28.63 -25.52 8.85
CA HIS A 42 27.48 -24.64 8.69
C HIS A 42 26.35 -25.33 7.91
N ARG A 43 26.69 -26.13 6.89
CA ARG A 43 25.72 -26.98 6.18
C ARG A 43 25.01 -27.98 7.09
N SER A 44 25.73 -28.68 7.96
CA SER A 44 25.10 -29.63 8.89
C SER A 44 24.11 -28.94 9.83
N VAL A 45 24.45 -27.72 10.27
CA VAL A 45 23.61 -26.93 11.17
C VAL A 45 22.34 -26.44 10.45
N ALA A 46 22.46 -25.99 9.20
CA ALA A 46 21.31 -25.68 8.36
C ALA A 46 20.42 -26.93 8.12
N ALA A 47 21.03 -28.10 7.96
CA ALA A 47 20.29 -29.35 7.82
C ALA A 47 19.45 -29.70 9.07
N PHE A 48 19.96 -29.42 10.29
CA PHE A 48 19.15 -29.58 11.50
C PHE A 48 17.92 -28.65 11.50
N GLY A 49 18.08 -27.41 11.02
CA GLY A 49 16.96 -26.48 10.81
C GLY A 49 15.92 -27.04 9.83
N THR A 50 16.36 -27.65 8.72
CA THR A 50 15.44 -28.29 7.78
C THR A 50 14.68 -29.47 8.38
N ARG A 51 15.35 -30.28 9.20
CA ARG A 51 14.75 -31.45 9.85
C ARG A 51 13.62 -31.06 10.81
N VAL A 52 13.80 -29.97 11.55
CA VAL A 52 12.76 -29.43 12.45
C VAL A 52 11.49 -29.07 11.68
N VAL A 53 11.61 -28.43 10.52
CA VAL A 53 10.45 -28.12 9.67
C VAL A 53 9.79 -29.40 9.16
N GLN A 54 10.57 -30.38 8.74
CA GLN A 54 10.04 -31.67 8.25
C GLN A 54 9.28 -32.43 9.35
N GLU A 55 9.77 -32.45 10.58
CA GLU A 55 9.10 -33.10 11.71
C GLU A 55 7.78 -32.40 12.11
N HIS A 56 7.68 -31.08 11.93
CA HIS A 56 6.51 -30.29 12.29
C HIS A 56 5.70 -29.73 11.11
N GLN A 57 5.92 -30.26 9.89
CA GLN A 57 5.39 -29.69 8.64
C GLN A 57 3.87 -29.50 8.66
N GLU A 58 3.11 -30.47 9.19
CA GLU A 58 1.64 -30.39 9.19
C GLU A 58 1.12 -29.27 10.09
N ALA A 59 1.70 -29.12 11.29
CA ALA A 59 1.30 -28.08 12.24
C ALA A 59 1.70 -26.68 11.74
N LEU A 60 2.90 -26.53 11.17
CA LEU A 60 3.38 -25.28 10.60
C LEU A 60 2.52 -24.86 9.39
N MET A 61 2.15 -25.81 8.53
CA MET A 61 1.28 -25.54 7.37
C MET A 61 -0.15 -25.17 7.80
N ALA A 62 -0.71 -25.86 8.80
CA ALA A 62 -2.03 -25.50 9.33
C ALA A 62 -2.05 -24.06 9.86
N SER A 63 -1.04 -23.67 10.64
CA SER A 63 -0.91 -22.29 11.15
C SER A 63 -0.64 -21.27 10.04
N ALA A 64 0.15 -21.62 9.01
CA ALA A 64 0.36 -20.75 7.85
C ALA A 64 -0.95 -20.46 7.10
N TRP A 65 -1.81 -21.47 6.92
CA TRP A 65 -3.11 -21.31 6.26
C TRP A 65 -4.12 -20.54 7.09
N GLU A 66 -4.09 -20.68 8.41
CA GLU A 66 -4.90 -19.85 9.32
C GLU A 66 -4.56 -18.36 9.16
N GLN A 67 -3.28 -18.02 9.00
CA GLN A 67 -2.83 -16.65 8.72
C GLN A 67 -3.23 -16.16 7.31
N ALA A 68 -3.53 -17.06 6.37
CA ALA A 68 -3.80 -16.73 4.96
C ALA A 68 -5.30 -16.61 4.61
N GLY A 69 -6.21 -16.64 5.58
CA GLY A 69 -7.65 -16.82 5.35
C GLY A 69 -8.32 -15.90 4.30
N GLU A 70 -7.94 -14.62 4.21
CA GLU A 70 -8.46 -13.69 3.19
C GLU A 70 -7.63 -13.65 1.90
N LEU A 71 -6.39 -14.13 1.95
CA LEU A 71 -5.40 -14.01 0.88
C LEU A 71 -5.80 -14.82 -0.35
N GLU A 72 -6.35 -16.03 -0.19
CA GLU A 72 -6.78 -16.85 -1.32
C GLU A 72 -7.89 -16.18 -2.13
N ARG A 73 -8.89 -15.62 -1.44
CA ARG A 73 -10.01 -14.90 -2.07
C ARG A 73 -9.49 -13.67 -2.82
N ALA A 74 -8.57 -12.92 -2.22
CA ALA A 74 -7.92 -11.79 -2.86
C ALA A 74 -7.14 -12.22 -4.12
N ASN A 75 -6.33 -13.28 -4.03
CA ASN A 75 -5.55 -13.80 -5.15
C ASN A 75 -6.42 -14.40 -6.27
N GLN A 76 -7.54 -15.03 -5.93
CA GLN A 76 -8.51 -15.47 -6.93
C GLN A 76 -9.12 -14.28 -7.67
N ARG A 77 -9.45 -13.20 -6.96
CA ARG A 77 -9.95 -11.96 -7.58
C ARG A 77 -8.91 -11.31 -8.49
N ILE A 78 -7.66 -11.27 -8.07
CA ILE A 78 -6.53 -10.79 -8.87
C ILE A 78 -6.38 -11.61 -10.15
N ARG A 79 -6.44 -12.94 -10.08
CA ARG A 79 -6.39 -13.83 -11.26
C ARG A 79 -7.53 -13.58 -12.25
N GLN A 80 -8.76 -13.36 -11.75
CA GLN A 80 -9.89 -12.98 -12.59
C GLN A 80 -9.68 -11.62 -13.28
N LEU A 81 -9.06 -10.65 -12.59
CA LEU A 81 -8.74 -9.34 -13.15
C LEU A 81 -7.63 -9.44 -14.20
N GLN A 82 -6.60 -10.27 -14.00
CA GLN A 82 -5.58 -10.56 -15.01
C GLN A 82 -6.21 -11.13 -16.28
N LEU A 83 -7.07 -12.14 -16.15
CA LEU A 83 -7.78 -12.72 -17.29
C LEU A 83 -8.64 -11.67 -17.99
N SER A 84 -9.36 -10.85 -17.22
CA SER A 84 -10.19 -9.77 -17.76
C SER A 84 -9.35 -8.74 -18.53
N LEU A 85 -8.14 -8.42 -18.06
CA LEU A 85 -7.22 -7.51 -18.74
C LEU A 85 -6.74 -8.08 -20.07
N VAL A 86 -6.31 -9.35 -20.09
CA VAL A 86 -5.85 -10.01 -21.32
C VAL A 86 -6.99 -10.11 -22.34
N ALA A 87 -8.16 -10.59 -21.90
CA ALA A 87 -9.33 -10.73 -22.75
C ALA A 87 -9.81 -9.37 -23.31
N SER A 88 -9.91 -8.35 -22.46
CA SER A 88 -10.31 -7.00 -22.87
C SER A 88 -9.29 -6.36 -23.81
N THR A 89 -8.00 -6.62 -23.63
CA THR A 89 -6.94 -6.11 -24.52
C THR A 89 -7.04 -6.74 -25.90
N SER A 90 -7.27 -8.06 -25.97
CA SER A 90 -7.54 -8.75 -27.23
C SER A 90 -8.80 -8.21 -27.93
N LEU A 91 -9.90 -8.04 -27.20
CA LEU A 91 -11.15 -7.49 -27.75
C LEU A 91 -11.00 -6.04 -28.22
N HIS A 92 -10.28 -5.21 -27.46
CA HIS A 92 -9.99 -3.82 -27.81
C HIS A 92 -9.21 -3.73 -29.12
N ALA A 93 -8.14 -4.53 -29.27
CA ALA A 93 -7.35 -4.57 -30.51
C ALA A 93 -8.14 -5.14 -31.70
N ARG A 94 -8.90 -6.22 -31.47
CA ARG A 94 -9.54 -6.96 -32.56
C ARG A 94 -10.81 -6.30 -33.08
N HIS A 95 -11.57 -5.64 -32.21
CA HIS A 95 -12.87 -5.05 -32.54
C HIS A 95 -12.89 -3.53 -32.42
N LEU A 96 -12.37 -2.95 -31.35
CA LEU A 96 -12.52 -1.51 -31.08
C LEU A 96 -11.58 -0.68 -31.96
N GLN A 97 -10.28 -1.00 -31.99
CA GLN A 97 -9.30 -0.29 -32.82
C GLN A 97 -9.59 -0.35 -34.33
N ARG A 98 -10.28 -1.40 -34.79
CA ARG A 98 -10.61 -1.59 -36.22
C ARG A 98 -11.84 -0.82 -36.68
N LEU A 99 -12.61 -0.21 -35.78
CA LEU A 99 -13.76 0.61 -36.16
C LEU A 99 -13.29 1.87 -36.90
N SER A 100 -14.04 2.24 -37.93
CA SER A 100 -13.91 3.53 -38.62
C SER A 100 -14.27 4.69 -37.70
N ASP A 101 -13.82 5.90 -38.01
CA ASP A 101 -14.05 7.11 -37.20
C ASP A 101 -15.54 7.31 -36.84
N ASP A 102 -16.40 7.17 -37.84
CA ASP A 102 -17.85 7.28 -37.70
C ASP A 102 -18.46 6.13 -36.88
N ALA A 103 -18.04 4.89 -37.13
CA ALA A 103 -18.54 3.73 -36.40
C ALA A 103 -18.12 3.76 -34.92
N MET A 104 -16.92 4.27 -34.62
CA MET A 104 -16.43 4.46 -33.26
C MET A 104 -17.32 5.45 -32.50
N LEU A 105 -17.57 6.63 -33.07
CA LEU A 105 -18.41 7.68 -32.50
C LEU A 105 -19.84 7.20 -32.18
N ARG A 106 -20.48 6.47 -33.11
CA ARG A 106 -21.76 5.79 -32.81
C ARG A 106 -21.61 4.38 -32.30
N MET A 107 -20.49 3.95 -31.76
CA MET A 107 -20.45 2.83 -30.82
C MET A 107 -20.41 3.39 -29.40
N SER A 108 -19.52 4.35 -29.18
CA SER A 108 -19.16 4.91 -27.87
C SER A 108 -20.14 5.94 -27.29
N MET A 109 -21.21 6.32 -28.01
CA MET A 109 -22.16 7.36 -27.54
C MET A 109 -22.52 7.29 -26.04
N PRO A 110 -22.92 6.14 -25.46
CA PRO A 110 -23.31 6.09 -24.04
C PRO A 110 -22.14 6.41 -23.09
N ALA A 111 -20.90 6.24 -23.55
CA ALA A 111 -19.69 6.50 -22.80
C ALA A 111 -19.15 7.93 -23.00
N LEU A 112 -19.55 8.66 -24.05
CA LEU A 112 -18.98 9.99 -24.36
C LEU A 112 -19.08 11.00 -23.21
N ALA A 113 -20.12 10.91 -22.38
CA ALA A 113 -20.30 11.77 -21.21
C ALA A 113 -19.38 11.41 -20.03
N ARG A 114 -18.77 10.22 -20.04
CA ARG A 114 -17.84 9.73 -19.00
C ARG A 114 -16.38 9.75 -19.46
N LEU A 115 -16.16 9.96 -20.75
CA LEU A 115 -14.83 10.10 -21.35
C LEU A 115 -14.42 11.57 -21.33
N ARG A 116 -13.16 11.84 -20.95
CA ARG A 116 -12.61 13.19 -20.84
C ARG A 116 -12.25 13.72 -22.23
N ALA A 117 -12.52 14.98 -22.52
CA ALA A 117 -11.94 15.64 -23.68
C ALA A 117 -10.44 15.89 -23.43
N ALA A 118 -9.60 15.55 -24.39
CA ALA A 118 -8.18 15.86 -24.37
C ALA A 118 -7.84 16.72 -25.58
N ALA A 119 -6.74 17.47 -25.51
CA ALA A 119 -6.23 18.23 -26.66
C ALA A 119 -6.08 17.29 -27.87
N PRO A 120 -6.54 17.69 -29.08
CA PRO A 120 -7.00 19.03 -29.49
C PRO A 120 -8.51 19.32 -29.33
N LEU A 121 -9.29 18.40 -28.75
CA LEU A 121 -10.76 18.49 -28.68
C LEU A 121 -11.29 19.42 -27.56
N GLY A 122 -10.43 19.83 -26.63
CA GLY A 122 -10.75 20.63 -25.44
C GLY A 122 -10.06 20.08 -24.17
N GLY A 123 -9.71 20.93 -23.21
CA GLY A 123 -8.90 20.53 -22.04
C GLY A 123 -9.69 20.08 -20.79
N ASP A 124 -10.86 20.67 -20.55
CA ASP A 124 -11.54 20.59 -19.23
C ASP A 124 -13.00 20.09 -19.30
N GLY A 125 -13.35 19.30 -20.31
CA GLY A 125 -14.72 18.81 -20.52
C GLY A 125 -14.83 17.31 -20.75
N THR A 126 -16.05 16.86 -21.04
CA THR A 126 -16.33 15.49 -21.52
C THR A 126 -16.26 15.45 -23.04
N LEU A 127 -16.03 14.27 -23.63
CA LEU A 127 -16.09 14.11 -25.09
C LEU A 127 -17.49 14.45 -25.63
N ALA A 128 -18.55 14.21 -24.86
CA ALA A 128 -19.90 14.66 -25.22
C ALA A 128 -19.99 16.19 -25.36
N GLY A 129 -19.42 16.94 -24.41
CA GLY A 129 -19.34 18.40 -24.50
C GLY A 129 -18.51 18.87 -25.69
N ALA A 130 -17.37 18.22 -25.95
CA ALA A 130 -16.52 18.53 -27.10
C ALA A 130 -17.22 18.29 -28.44
N VAL A 131 -18.04 17.24 -28.56
CA VAL A 131 -18.85 16.98 -29.76
C VAL A 131 -19.98 18.01 -29.90
N ALA A 132 -20.66 18.35 -28.81
CA ALA A 132 -21.77 19.33 -28.81
C ALA A 132 -21.32 20.75 -29.24
N ALA A 133 -20.05 21.10 -29.03
CA ALA A 133 -19.49 22.39 -29.41
C ALA A 133 -19.07 22.49 -30.90
N LYS A 134 -19.24 21.42 -31.69
CA LYS A 134 -18.80 21.34 -33.10
C LYS A 134 -19.98 21.27 -34.06
N ALA A 135 -19.70 21.33 -35.37
CA ALA A 135 -20.70 21.31 -36.43
C ALA A 135 -21.66 20.12 -36.39
N LEU A 136 -21.15 18.95 -35.94
CA LEU A 136 -21.93 17.72 -35.87
C LEU A 136 -22.96 17.80 -34.72
N PRO A 137 -24.28 17.77 -34.99
CA PRO A 137 -25.28 17.77 -33.93
C PRO A 137 -25.14 16.54 -33.04
N ILE A 138 -25.23 16.70 -31.72
CA ILE A 138 -25.11 15.56 -30.79
C ILE A 138 -26.21 14.50 -31.01
N GLN A 139 -27.36 14.91 -31.57
CA GLN A 139 -28.44 14.02 -31.98
C GLN A 139 -28.01 13.06 -33.10
N ALA A 140 -27.02 13.42 -33.91
CA ALA A 140 -26.45 12.54 -34.93
C ALA A 140 -25.85 11.27 -34.31
N VAL A 141 -25.23 11.36 -33.13
CA VAL A 141 -24.67 10.18 -32.44
C VAL A 141 -25.68 9.43 -31.58
N SER A 142 -26.93 9.89 -31.50
CA SER A 142 -27.99 9.29 -30.66
C SER A 142 -28.29 7.82 -31.00
N THR A 143 -28.93 7.12 -30.06
CA THR A 143 -29.39 5.73 -30.28
C THR A 143 -30.40 5.63 -31.42
N ALA A 144 -31.30 6.62 -31.56
CA ALA A 144 -32.31 6.67 -32.61
C ALA A 144 -31.65 6.80 -33.99
N MET A 145 -30.77 7.79 -34.15
CA MET A 145 -30.05 7.98 -35.40
C MET A 145 -29.15 6.77 -35.72
N ARG A 146 -28.51 6.17 -34.71
CA ARG A 146 -27.75 4.92 -34.86
C ARG A 146 -28.61 3.80 -35.43
N ARG A 147 -29.88 3.63 -35.01
CA ARG A 147 -30.79 2.59 -35.54
C ARG A 147 -31.14 2.81 -37.01
N ILE A 148 -31.38 4.05 -37.40
CA ILE A 148 -31.68 4.44 -38.79
C ILE A 148 -30.44 4.26 -39.68
N ALA A 149 -29.27 4.65 -39.17
CA ALA A 149 -28.02 4.69 -39.92
C ALA A 149 -27.23 3.38 -39.99
N ARG A 150 -27.70 2.27 -39.40
CA ARG A 150 -26.97 0.99 -39.38
C ARG A 150 -26.68 0.48 -40.79
N GLU A 151 -25.43 0.14 -41.07
CA GLU A 151 -25.00 -0.39 -42.38
C GLU A 151 -25.67 -1.72 -42.74
N ARG A 152 -25.98 -2.56 -41.74
CA ARG A 152 -26.72 -3.81 -41.92
C ARG A 152 -28.20 -3.69 -41.52
N GLY A 153 -28.72 -2.46 -41.46
CA GLY A 153 -30.09 -2.16 -41.06
C GLY A 153 -31.14 -2.51 -42.13
N PRO A 154 -32.44 -2.43 -41.78
CA PRO A 154 -33.53 -2.70 -42.71
C PRO A 154 -33.56 -1.70 -43.88
N ILE A 155 -33.23 -0.42 -43.64
CA ILE A 155 -33.16 0.61 -44.70
C ILE A 155 -32.07 0.25 -45.71
N THR A 156 -30.86 -0.06 -45.25
CA THR A 156 -29.77 -0.43 -46.16
C THR A 156 -30.05 -1.73 -46.92
N ARG A 157 -30.72 -2.71 -46.28
CA ARG A 157 -31.21 -3.91 -47.00
C ARG A 157 -32.22 -3.57 -48.10
N ARG A 158 -33.15 -2.65 -47.85
CA ARG A 158 -34.13 -2.22 -48.87
C ARG A 158 -33.46 -1.46 -50.02
N ILE A 159 -32.51 -0.58 -49.72
CA ILE A 159 -31.72 0.14 -50.75
C ILE A 159 -30.89 -0.85 -51.57
N ALA A 160 -30.22 -1.81 -50.92
CA ALA A 160 -29.46 -2.85 -51.61
C ALA A 160 -30.35 -3.73 -52.49
N ALA A 161 -31.58 -4.05 -52.06
CA ALA A 161 -32.55 -4.79 -52.86
C ALA A 161 -32.99 -4.03 -54.13
N GLN A 162 -32.82 -2.70 -54.18
CA GLN A 162 -33.06 -1.87 -55.36
C GLN A 162 -31.81 -1.74 -56.26
N GLY A 163 -30.76 -2.52 -56.01
CA GLY A 163 -29.49 -2.44 -56.75
C GLY A 163 -28.64 -1.21 -56.42
N LEU A 164 -29.03 -0.42 -55.41
CA LEU A 164 -28.30 0.77 -54.98
C LEU A 164 -27.34 0.43 -53.85
N VAL A 165 -26.10 0.93 -53.94
CA VAL A 165 -25.09 0.77 -52.89
C VAL A 165 -24.97 2.08 -52.12
N ARG A 166 -25.05 1.99 -50.79
CA ARG A 166 -24.86 3.15 -49.93
C ARG A 166 -23.40 3.62 -50.00
N ALA A 167 -23.18 4.88 -50.35
CA ALA A 167 -21.83 5.45 -50.42
C ALA A 167 -21.11 5.33 -49.07
N ALA A 168 -19.90 4.76 -49.09
CA ALA A 168 -19.04 4.64 -47.91
C ALA A 168 -18.36 5.99 -47.57
N THR A 169 -18.15 6.85 -48.57
CA THR A 169 -17.56 8.18 -48.38
C THR A 169 -18.03 9.14 -49.49
N PRO A 170 -18.56 10.35 -49.17
CA PRO A 170 -18.85 10.85 -47.83
C PRO A 170 -20.04 10.08 -47.22
N ASN A 171 -19.86 9.59 -45.99
CA ASN A 171 -20.98 9.04 -45.23
C ASN A 171 -21.86 10.19 -44.70
N TRP A 172 -23.11 9.89 -44.32
CA TRP A 172 -24.05 10.92 -43.87
C TRP A 172 -23.54 11.75 -42.69
N MET A 173 -22.66 11.18 -41.85
CA MET A 173 -22.10 11.88 -40.69
C MET A 173 -21.00 12.88 -41.11
N LYS A 174 -20.19 12.54 -42.11
CA LYS A 174 -19.30 13.49 -42.79
C LYS A 174 -20.10 14.60 -43.45
N VAL A 175 -21.23 14.28 -44.09
CA VAL A 175 -22.12 15.26 -44.71
C VAL A 175 -22.74 16.21 -43.68
N LEU A 176 -23.22 15.71 -42.54
CA LEU A 176 -23.73 16.56 -41.45
C LEU A 176 -22.63 17.40 -40.79
N ASN A 177 -21.39 16.90 -40.77
CA ASN A 177 -20.26 17.61 -40.19
C ASN A 177 -19.68 18.68 -41.13
N SER A 178 -19.87 18.54 -42.44
CA SER A 178 -19.60 19.60 -43.42
C SER A 178 -20.79 20.56 -43.44
N ALA A 179 -20.58 21.81 -43.00
CA ALA A 179 -21.60 22.86 -42.83
C ALA A 179 -22.51 23.16 -44.05
N THR A 180 -22.24 22.55 -45.21
CA THR A 180 -23.08 22.56 -46.41
C THR A 180 -24.50 21.99 -46.22
N ALA A 181 -24.75 21.19 -45.18
CA ALA A 181 -26.07 20.58 -44.95
C ALA A 181 -27.15 21.54 -44.40
N LEU A 182 -26.78 22.76 -43.96
CA LEU A 182 -27.70 23.70 -43.29
C LEU A 182 -28.03 24.96 -44.11
N ALA A 183 -27.70 24.99 -45.40
CA ALA A 183 -28.19 26.04 -46.29
C ALA A 183 -29.68 25.82 -46.58
N PHE A 184 -30.54 26.27 -45.67
CA PHE A 184 -31.96 26.47 -45.98
C PHE A 184 -32.06 27.66 -46.93
N VAL A 185 -31.88 27.41 -48.22
CA VAL A 185 -32.27 28.36 -49.25
C VAL A 185 -33.79 28.30 -49.29
N THR A 186 -34.49 29.18 -48.57
CA THR A 186 -35.90 29.43 -48.87
C THR A 186 -35.95 30.02 -50.28
N PRO A 187 -36.48 29.31 -51.27
CA PRO A 187 -36.62 29.88 -52.60
C PRO A 187 -37.49 31.13 -52.49
N VAL A 188 -37.18 32.16 -53.30
CA VAL A 188 -38.03 33.35 -53.38
C VAL A 188 -39.40 32.90 -53.87
N LEU A 189 -40.39 32.86 -52.98
CA LEU A 189 -41.75 32.49 -53.34
C LEU A 189 -42.37 33.68 -54.10
N PRO A 190 -42.75 33.51 -55.38
CA PRO A 190 -43.27 34.62 -56.20
C PRO A 190 -44.57 35.23 -55.68
N ASP A 191 -45.31 34.50 -54.83
CA ASP A 191 -46.60 34.93 -54.27
C ASP A 191 -46.50 35.67 -52.93
N MET A 192 -45.29 35.83 -52.36
CA MET A 192 -45.14 36.64 -51.15
C MET A 192 -45.20 38.13 -51.47
N ALA A 193 -46.14 38.85 -50.86
CA ALA A 193 -46.17 40.31 -50.88
C ALA A 193 -44.97 40.89 -50.10
N THR A 194 -43.84 41.07 -50.77
CA THR A 194 -42.66 41.76 -50.20
C THR A 194 -42.81 43.27 -50.37
N PHE A 195 -42.15 44.05 -49.51
CA PHE A 195 -42.14 45.52 -49.61
C PHE A 195 -41.73 46.02 -51.01
N GLY A 196 -40.85 45.31 -51.70
CA GLY A 196 -40.45 45.61 -53.08
C GLY A 196 -41.56 45.37 -54.10
N ILE A 197 -42.24 44.22 -54.02
CA ILE A 197 -43.35 43.85 -54.91
C ILE A 197 -44.55 44.79 -54.70
N VAL A 198 -44.87 45.14 -53.45
CA VAL A 198 -45.96 46.09 -53.12
C VAL A 198 -45.64 47.46 -53.70
N ARG A 199 -44.40 47.94 -53.58
CA ARG A 199 -43.96 49.22 -54.16
C ARG A 199 -44.14 49.27 -55.68
N GLU A 200 -43.80 48.18 -56.38
CA GLU A 200 -43.90 48.10 -57.85
C GLU A 200 -45.35 48.13 -58.37
N ARG A 201 -46.33 47.81 -57.52
CA ARG A 201 -47.76 47.74 -57.89
C ARG A 201 -48.58 48.99 -57.55
N LEU A 202 -48.01 50.00 -56.89
CA LEU A 202 -48.70 51.24 -56.52
C LEU A 202 -48.69 52.25 -57.68
N SER A 203 -49.84 52.84 -58.00
CA SER A 203 -50.08 53.63 -59.22
C SER A 203 -49.68 55.11 -59.16
N GLN A 204 -49.08 55.62 -58.07
CA GLN A 204 -48.50 56.98 -57.99
C GLN A 204 -47.24 57.01 -57.09
N PRO A 205 -46.16 57.71 -57.48
CA PRO A 205 -44.87 57.65 -56.79
C PRO A 205 -44.79 58.66 -55.65
N ALA A 206 -45.14 58.25 -54.44
CA ALA A 206 -44.44 58.79 -53.28
C ALA A 206 -43.09 58.06 -53.21
N SER A 207 -41.97 58.78 -53.13
CA SER A 207 -40.60 58.22 -53.13
C SER A 207 -40.36 57.22 -51.98
N LEU A 208 -40.79 55.97 -52.15
CA LEU A 208 -40.57 54.88 -51.22
C LEU A 208 -39.22 54.22 -51.53
N SER A 209 -38.25 54.43 -50.64
CA SER A 209 -36.97 53.73 -50.69
C SER A 209 -37.18 52.22 -50.60
N PRO A 210 -36.46 51.40 -51.38
CA PRO A 210 -36.53 49.95 -51.22
C PRO A 210 -36.03 49.57 -49.83
N PHE A 211 -36.58 48.50 -49.25
CA PHE A 211 -36.31 48.09 -47.87
C PHE A 211 -34.80 47.98 -47.56
N ARG A 212 -33.99 47.44 -48.49
CA ARG A 212 -32.52 47.32 -48.36
C ARG A 212 -31.79 48.67 -48.16
N GLU A 213 -32.40 49.76 -48.60
CA GLU A 213 -31.83 51.12 -48.52
C GLU A 213 -32.27 51.82 -47.23
N VAL A 214 -33.30 51.34 -46.53
CA VAL A 214 -33.79 51.90 -45.25
C VAL A 214 -32.88 51.43 -44.11
N THR A 215 -31.69 52.02 -44.03
CA THR A 215 -30.70 51.78 -42.96
C THR A 215 -30.79 52.83 -41.86
N ALA A 216 -30.17 52.56 -40.70
CA ALA A 216 -30.08 53.52 -39.60
C ALA A 216 -29.49 54.87 -40.06
N GLU A 217 -28.51 54.84 -40.97
CA GLU A 217 -27.89 56.03 -41.57
C GLU A 217 -28.87 56.82 -42.45
N THR A 218 -29.64 56.14 -43.32
CA THR A 218 -30.65 56.83 -44.14
C THR A 218 -31.76 57.47 -43.31
N VAL A 219 -32.17 56.82 -42.21
CA VAL A 219 -33.15 57.38 -41.27
C VAL A 219 -32.56 58.57 -40.50
N ALA A 220 -31.27 58.54 -40.16
CA ALA A 220 -30.58 59.68 -39.56
C ALA A 220 -30.55 60.91 -40.49
N ASN A 221 -30.25 60.67 -41.78
CA ASN A 221 -30.05 61.74 -42.77
C ASN A 221 -31.34 62.28 -43.39
N THR A 222 -32.51 61.73 -43.04
CA THR A 222 -33.80 62.20 -43.58
C THR A 222 -34.15 63.59 -43.01
N ALA A 223 -34.73 64.49 -43.80
CA ALA A 223 -35.17 65.80 -43.31
C ALA A 223 -36.19 65.69 -42.15
N GLY A 224 -36.26 66.71 -41.29
CA GLY A 224 -37.19 66.73 -40.15
C GLY A 224 -38.66 66.72 -40.59
N ARG A 225 -39.51 66.05 -39.80
CA ARG A 225 -40.94 65.86 -40.09
C ARG A 225 -41.80 66.58 -39.04
N PRO A 226 -42.14 67.87 -39.25
CA PRO A 226 -42.88 68.67 -38.25
C PRO A 226 -44.33 68.22 -38.06
N HIS A 227 -44.95 67.60 -39.07
CA HIS A 227 -46.34 67.13 -39.02
C HIS A 227 -46.47 65.63 -38.76
N PHE A 228 -45.38 64.94 -38.42
CA PHE A 228 -45.43 63.49 -38.16
C PHE A 228 -46.28 63.18 -36.93
N ARG A 229 -47.23 62.28 -37.08
CA ARG A 229 -48.08 61.79 -35.99
C ARG A 229 -48.26 60.29 -36.17
N ILE A 230 -48.25 59.57 -35.05
CA ILE A 230 -48.60 58.16 -35.01
C ILE A 230 -50.09 58.11 -34.72
N THR A 231 -50.87 57.55 -35.65
CA THR A 231 -52.32 57.47 -35.56
C THR A 231 -52.73 55.99 -35.53
N PRO A 232 -53.75 55.60 -34.74
CA PRO A 232 -54.30 54.24 -34.80
C PRO A 232 -54.77 53.87 -36.21
N GLU A 233 -54.73 52.58 -36.52
CA GLU A 233 -55.21 52.04 -37.79
C GLU A 233 -56.69 52.39 -38.04
N GLY A 234 -57.04 52.72 -39.29
CA GLY A 234 -58.41 53.07 -39.69
C GLY A 234 -58.81 54.53 -39.47
N GLN A 235 -57.96 55.35 -38.84
CA GLN A 235 -58.20 56.79 -38.70
C GLN A 235 -57.70 57.58 -39.92
N SER A 236 -58.36 58.69 -40.23
CA SER A 236 -57.95 59.59 -41.31
C SER A 236 -56.54 60.13 -41.09
N VAL A 237 -55.71 60.08 -42.14
CA VAL A 237 -54.35 60.63 -42.11
C VAL A 237 -54.43 62.16 -42.09
N PHE A 238 -53.69 62.78 -41.16
CA PHE A 238 -53.58 64.24 -41.12
C PHE A 238 -52.87 64.74 -42.38
N HIS A 239 -53.59 65.50 -43.20
CA HIS A 239 -53.00 66.24 -44.32
C HIS A 239 -52.85 67.70 -43.89
N PRO A 240 -51.62 68.24 -43.76
CA PRO A 240 -51.47 69.67 -43.60
C PRO A 240 -51.97 70.30 -44.90
N GLY A 241 -53.15 70.93 -44.87
CA GLY A 241 -53.62 71.72 -46.01
C GLY A 241 -52.56 72.74 -46.44
N ILE A 242 -52.67 73.31 -47.63
CA ILE A 242 -51.67 74.23 -48.22
C ILE A 242 -51.29 75.30 -47.19
N SER A 243 -50.14 75.13 -46.53
CA SER A 243 -49.67 75.94 -45.42
C SER A 243 -48.31 76.53 -45.77
N ARG A 244 -48.04 77.73 -45.23
CA ARG A 244 -46.77 78.46 -45.35
C ARG A 244 -45.55 77.58 -45.03
N PRO A 245 -44.36 77.84 -45.59
CA PRO A 245 -43.17 77.02 -45.37
C PRO A 245 -42.85 76.91 -43.86
N VAL A 246 -42.96 75.70 -43.32
CA VAL A 246 -42.60 75.35 -41.94
C VAL A 246 -41.16 74.84 -41.92
N PRO A 247 -40.31 75.21 -40.94
CA PRO A 247 -38.99 74.63 -40.79
C PRO A 247 -39.06 73.09 -40.73
N LEU A 248 -38.19 72.40 -41.49
CA LEU A 248 -38.09 70.94 -41.52
C LEU A 248 -37.37 70.41 -40.27
N VAL A 249 -37.97 70.68 -39.10
CA VAL A 249 -37.52 70.20 -37.79
C VAL A 249 -38.49 69.12 -37.31
N ASP A 250 -37.97 68.09 -36.64
CA ASP A 250 -38.81 67.06 -36.04
C ASP A 250 -39.64 67.65 -34.89
N ASN A 251 -40.90 67.21 -34.79
CA ASN A 251 -41.67 67.37 -33.57
C ASN A 251 -41.25 66.27 -32.56
N PRO A 252 -41.66 66.34 -31.28
CA PRO A 252 -41.26 65.34 -30.28
C PRO A 252 -41.56 63.89 -30.68
N THR A 253 -42.67 63.66 -31.39
CA THR A 253 -43.08 62.33 -31.86
C THR A 253 -42.20 61.82 -32.99
N SER A 254 -41.86 62.64 -34.00
CA SER A 254 -40.93 62.24 -35.06
C SER A 254 -39.52 62.03 -34.54
N HIS A 255 -39.06 62.86 -33.60
CA HIS A 255 -37.76 62.68 -32.97
C HIS A 255 -37.66 61.32 -32.26
N ASN A 256 -38.68 60.97 -31.44
CA ASN A 256 -38.72 59.70 -30.73
C ASN A 256 -38.82 58.51 -31.68
N PHE A 257 -39.65 58.61 -32.73
CA PHE A 257 -39.76 57.58 -33.75
C PHE A 257 -38.43 57.37 -34.50
N ARG A 258 -37.77 58.45 -34.91
CA ARG A 258 -36.47 58.41 -35.61
C ARG A 258 -35.42 57.70 -34.75
N ARG A 259 -35.32 58.06 -33.46
CA ARG A 259 -34.38 57.42 -32.52
C ARG A 259 -34.67 55.92 -32.36
N ALA A 260 -35.95 55.54 -32.23
CA ALA A 260 -36.35 54.14 -32.14
C ALA A 260 -36.03 53.36 -33.43
N ALA A 261 -36.32 53.95 -34.59
CA ALA A 261 -36.04 53.36 -35.89
C ALA A 261 -34.52 53.15 -36.12
N GLN A 262 -33.68 54.12 -35.76
CA GLN A 262 -32.22 53.96 -35.82
C GLN A 262 -31.72 52.82 -34.95
N ALA A 263 -32.19 52.73 -33.70
CA ALA A 263 -31.79 51.66 -32.78
C ALA A 263 -32.27 50.27 -33.22
N HIS A 264 -33.41 50.19 -33.92
CA HIS A 264 -33.89 48.95 -34.52
C HIS A 264 -33.06 48.56 -35.74
N LEU A 265 -32.85 49.51 -36.66
CA LEU A 265 -32.14 49.27 -37.93
C LEU A 265 -30.66 48.97 -37.74
N SER A 266 -30.02 49.42 -36.64
CA SER A 266 -28.64 49.03 -36.32
C SER A 266 -28.50 47.55 -35.92
N ARG A 267 -29.59 46.90 -35.48
CA ARG A 267 -29.60 45.47 -35.11
C ARG A 267 -30.01 44.57 -36.27
N VAL A 268 -30.97 45.02 -37.08
CA VAL A 268 -31.59 44.20 -38.14
C VAL A 268 -30.95 44.43 -39.52
N ASP A 269 -30.24 45.55 -39.72
CA ASP A 269 -29.59 46.00 -40.96
C ASP A 269 -30.11 45.35 -42.26
N PRO A 270 -31.08 45.98 -42.95
CA PRO A 270 -31.67 45.47 -44.18
C PRO A 270 -30.69 45.19 -45.32
N ARG A 271 -29.44 45.66 -45.25
CA ARG A 271 -28.38 45.32 -46.22
C ARG A 271 -27.84 43.91 -46.03
N ARG A 272 -28.08 43.26 -44.88
CA ARG A 272 -27.61 41.90 -44.62
C ARG A 272 -28.40 40.90 -45.46
N ILE A 273 -27.74 40.36 -46.49
CA ILE A 273 -28.30 39.34 -47.42
C ILE A 273 -28.47 37.97 -46.72
N GLY A 274 -28.11 37.83 -45.45
CA GLY A 274 -28.45 36.66 -44.63
C GLY A 274 -27.96 36.79 -43.19
N THR A 275 -28.58 36.04 -42.29
CA THR A 275 -28.02 35.70 -40.98
C THR A 275 -26.86 34.73 -41.20
N ILE A 276 -25.66 35.24 -41.42
CA ILE A 276 -24.46 34.40 -41.42
C ILE A 276 -24.23 33.96 -39.96
N PHE A 277 -24.86 32.86 -39.55
CA PHE A 277 -24.34 32.08 -38.45
C PHE A 277 -22.94 31.63 -38.89
N SER A 278 -21.89 32.09 -38.21
CA SER A 278 -20.57 31.48 -38.39
C SER A 278 -20.73 30.00 -38.01
N PRO A 279 -20.67 29.05 -38.97
CA PRO A 279 -20.96 27.67 -38.65
C PRO A 279 -19.89 27.19 -37.65
N PRO A 280 -20.27 26.44 -36.60
CA PRO A 280 -19.29 25.87 -35.69
C PRO A 280 -18.29 25.04 -36.51
N PRO A 281 -17.01 25.00 -36.09
CA PRO A 281 -15.99 24.30 -36.84
C PRO A 281 -16.32 22.79 -36.93
N PRO A 282 -15.93 22.13 -38.03
CA PRO A 282 -16.17 20.69 -38.19
C PRO A 282 -15.46 19.90 -37.09
N LEU A 283 -16.08 18.81 -36.67
CA LEU A 283 -15.50 17.85 -35.74
C LEU A 283 -14.42 17.03 -36.46
N ALA A 284 -13.19 17.04 -35.94
CA ALA A 284 -12.14 16.12 -36.37
C ALA A 284 -12.42 14.71 -35.82
N MET A 285 -13.19 13.91 -36.57
CA MET A 285 -13.66 12.59 -36.09
C MET A 285 -12.53 11.60 -35.77
N LYS A 286 -11.39 11.72 -36.46
CA LYS A 286 -10.18 10.94 -36.17
C LYS A 286 -9.66 11.22 -34.75
N ASP A 287 -9.55 12.49 -34.36
CA ASP A 287 -9.08 12.88 -33.04
C ASP A 287 -10.00 12.34 -31.94
N VAL A 288 -11.33 12.36 -32.19
CA VAL A 288 -12.31 11.78 -31.26
C VAL A 288 -12.13 10.27 -31.16
N ARG A 289 -11.94 9.58 -32.28
CA ARG A 289 -11.66 8.14 -32.30
C ARG A 289 -10.39 7.82 -31.51
N ASP A 290 -9.29 8.52 -31.76
CA ASP A 290 -8.02 8.28 -31.09
C ASP A 290 -8.13 8.54 -29.57
N ALA A 291 -8.88 9.57 -29.17
CA ALA A 291 -9.20 9.84 -27.77
C ALA A 291 -10.03 8.71 -27.13
N ILE A 292 -11.06 8.20 -27.80
CA ILE A 292 -11.88 7.08 -27.32
C ILE A 292 -11.04 5.81 -27.20
N VAL A 293 -10.25 5.47 -28.23
CA VAL A 293 -9.39 4.28 -28.25
C VAL A 293 -8.43 4.31 -27.07
N THR A 294 -7.81 5.47 -26.82
CA THR A 294 -6.84 5.67 -25.74
C THR A 294 -7.48 5.58 -24.36
N GLN A 295 -8.67 6.16 -24.17
CA GLN A 295 -9.34 6.17 -22.88
C GLN A 295 -10.04 4.85 -22.54
N MET A 296 -10.53 4.14 -23.56
CA MET A 296 -11.10 2.80 -23.41
C MET A 296 -10.02 1.70 -23.42
N ALA A 297 -8.73 2.07 -23.40
CA ALA A 297 -7.65 1.10 -23.27
C ALA A 297 -7.79 0.36 -21.92
N PRO A 298 -7.89 -0.99 -21.92
CA PRO A 298 -8.22 -1.76 -20.72
C PRO A 298 -7.30 -1.49 -19.52
N ARG A 299 -6.01 -1.24 -19.77
CA ARG A 299 -5.03 -0.90 -18.73
C ARG A 299 -5.43 0.33 -17.91
N ARG A 300 -5.95 1.40 -18.55
CA ARG A 300 -6.31 2.65 -17.86
C ARG A 300 -7.47 2.49 -16.87
N SER A 301 -8.35 1.51 -17.08
CA SER A 301 -9.49 1.27 -16.20
C SER A 301 -9.24 0.13 -15.20
N LEU A 302 -8.54 -0.93 -15.61
CA LEU A 302 -8.34 -2.11 -14.79
C LEU A 302 -7.19 -1.97 -13.79
N GLU A 303 -6.12 -1.21 -14.10
CA GLU A 303 -5.02 -1.01 -13.13
C GLU A 303 -5.48 -0.24 -11.88
N PRO A 304 -6.21 0.88 -11.99
CA PRO A 304 -6.78 1.55 -10.81
C PRO A 304 -7.73 0.64 -10.04
N LEU A 305 -8.60 -0.11 -10.74
CA LEU A 305 -9.53 -1.04 -10.11
C LEU A 305 -8.81 -2.12 -9.28
N VAL A 306 -7.70 -2.66 -9.81
CA VAL A 306 -6.88 -3.65 -9.08
C VAL A 306 -6.27 -3.02 -7.83
N ARG A 307 -5.76 -1.78 -7.94
CA ARG A 307 -5.18 -1.07 -6.80
C ARG A 307 -6.21 -0.89 -5.67
N GLU A 308 -7.42 -0.48 -6.01
CA GLU A 308 -8.52 -0.34 -5.03
C GLU A 308 -8.91 -1.69 -4.42
N VAL A 309 -9.03 -2.75 -5.24
CA VAL A 309 -9.36 -4.09 -4.74
C VAL A 309 -8.32 -4.62 -3.75
N ILE A 310 -7.03 -4.35 -3.98
CA ILE A 310 -5.94 -4.72 -3.06
C ILE A 310 -5.97 -3.86 -1.80
N ALA A 311 -6.20 -2.55 -1.92
CA ALA A 311 -6.26 -1.64 -0.78
C ALA A 311 -7.41 -1.97 0.19
N MET A 312 -8.52 -2.51 -0.32
CA MET A 312 -9.68 -2.91 0.50
C MET A 312 -9.45 -4.24 1.26
N SER A 313 -8.46 -5.06 0.90
CA SER A 313 -8.08 -6.25 1.70
C SER A 313 -7.14 -5.82 2.83
N ALA A 314 -7.73 -5.43 3.96
CA ALA A 314 -7.13 -4.62 5.03
C ALA A 314 -5.91 -5.21 5.78
N ASN A 315 -5.40 -6.39 5.44
CA ASN A 315 -4.40 -7.10 6.27
C ASN A 315 -3.10 -7.48 5.57
N ALA A 316 -2.93 -7.19 4.29
CA ALA A 316 -1.71 -7.56 3.60
C ALA A 316 -0.78 -6.34 3.49
N THR A 317 0.37 -6.41 4.15
CA THR A 317 1.55 -5.59 3.83
C THR A 317 2.03 -6.00 2.44
N VAL A 318 1.24 -5.68 1.41
CA VAL A 318 1.47 -6.12 0.04
C VAL A 318 2.62 -5.29 -0.52
N THR A 319 3.71 -5.97 -0.86
CA THR A 319 4.74 -5.39 -1.73
C THR A 319 4.07 -5.05 -3.06
N GLN A 320 3.95 -3.76 -3.39
CA GLN A 320 3.31 -3.34 -4.63
C GLN A 320 3.99 -4.02 -5.83
N PRO A 321 3.24 -4.48 -6.84
CA PRO A 321 3.83 -5.09 -8.01
C PRO A 321 4.73 -4.06 -8.72
N THR A 322 6.04 -4.31 -8.74
CA THR A 322 7.06 -3.45 -9.34
C THR A 322 7.26 -3.71 -10.84
N ASN A 323 6.52 -4.66 -11.43
CA ASN A 323 6.74 -5.11 -12.80
C ASN A 323 5.89 -4.36 -13.82
N SER A 324 6.57 -3.80 -14.83
CA SER A 324 6.00 -3.16 -16.02
C SER A 324 5.69 -4.13 -17.17
N GLY A 325 5.59 -5.43 -16.89
CA GLY A 325 5.41 -6.49 -17.88
C GLY A 325 4.05 -6.49 -18.61
N PRO A 326 3.82 -7.45 -19.53
CA PRO A 326 2.58 -7.55 -20.32
C PRO A 326 1.31 -7.63 -19.45
N VAL A 327 1.41 -8.26 -18.27
CA VAL A 327 0.39 -8.31 -17.22
C VAL A 327 1.00 -7.70 -15.94
N PRO A 328 0.74 -6.42 -15.64
CA PRO A 328 1.33 -5.72 -14.49
C PRO A 328 0.68 -6.09 -13.15
N ILE A 329 -0.42 -6.85 -13.20
CA ILE A 329 -1.15 -7.34 -12.02
C ILE A 329 -0.48 -8.63 -11.59
N GLN A 330 0.03 -8.74 -10.37
CA GLN A 330 0.61 -9.97 -9.81
C GLN A 330 -0.17 -10.47 -8.60
N PRO A 331 -0.18 -11.78 -8.31
CA PRO A 331 -0.69 -12.30 -7.05
C PRO A 331 0.01 -11.63 -5.86
N ILE A 332 -0.74 -11.42 -4.79
CA ILE A 332 -0.20 -11.05 -3.49
C ILE A 332 0.57 -12.25 -2.95
N MET A 333 1.87 -12.07 -2.76
CA MET A 333 2.72 -13.03 -2.07
C MET A 333 2.67 -12.75 -0.57
N ALA A 334 2.67 -13.82 0.23
CA ALA A 334 2.70 -13.73 1.68
C ALA A 334 3.88 -14.50 2.28
N ALA A 335 4.30 -14.04 3.44
CA ALA A 335 5.26 -14.70 4.29
C ALA A 335 4.62 -14.87 5.69
N PRO A 336 4.13 -16.07 6.04
CA PRO A 336 3.59 -16.30 7.38
C PRO A 336 4.69 -16.09 8.43
N LYS A 337 4.29 -15.63 9.62
CA LYS A 337 5.22 -15.35 10.72
C LYS A 337 4.97 -16.31 11.88
N PHE A 338 6.04 -16.89 12.39
CA PHE A 338 6.00 -17.82 13.52
C PHE A 338 6.76 -17.23 14.71
N PRO A 339 6.06 -16.74 15.75
CA PRO A 339 6.71 -16.08 16.89
C PRO A 339 7.33 -17.05 17.90
N GLN A 340 7.18 -18.36 17.69
CA GLN A 340 7.75 -19.39 18.56
C GLN A 340 9.29 -19.37 18.52
N PRO A 341 9.98 -19.50 19.66
CA PRO A 341 11.43 -19.49 19.73
C PRO A 341 12.03 -20.82 19.25
N MET A 342 12.95 -20.77 18.29
CA MET A 342 13.43 -21.97 17.58
C MET A 342 14.47 -22.81 18.32
N TYR A 343 15.02 -22.33 19.44
CA TYR A 343 15.91 -23.13 20.29
C TYR A 343 15.19 -24.29 20.97
N GLU A 344 13.88 -24.18 21.22
CA GLU A 344 13.09 -25.24 21.86
C GLU A 344 13.02 -26.47 20.95
N SER A 345 12.70 -26.28 19.67
CA SER A 345 12.68 -27.36 18.69
C SER A 345 14.05 -28.01 18.50
N LEU A 346 15.14 -27.21 18.54
CA LEU A 346 16.50 -27.76 18.48
C LEU A 346 16.86 -28.57 19.73
N ARG A 347 16.49 -28.08 20.92
CA ARG A 347 16.67 -28.77 22.21
C ARG A 347 15.92 -30.10 22.22
N ASP A 348 14.69 -30.10 21.74
CA ASP A 348 13.82 -31.28 21.72
C ASP A 348 14.32 -32.32 20.71
N LEU A 349 14.99 -31.89 19.62
CA LEU A 349 15.72 -32.78 18.71
C LEU A 349 16.93 -33.42 19.41
N SER A 350 17.78 -32.61 20.06
CA SER A 350 18.86 -33.08 20.93
C SER A 350 19.48 -31.96 21.76
N GLN A 351 19.53 -32.15 23.08
CA GLN A 351 20.18 -31.18 23.98
C GLN A 351 21.68 -31.02 23.69
N THR A 352 22.34 -32.07 23.20
CA THR A 352 23.77 -32.04 22.85
C THR A 352 24.06 -31.15 21.63
N LEU A 353 23.08 -30.94 20.74
CA LEU A 353 23.23 -30.03 19.60
C LEU A 353 23.22 -28.56 20.02
N LEU A 354 22.47 -28.22 21.07
CA LEU A 354 22.40 -26.86 21.60
C LEU A 354 23.62 -26.54 22.49
N LEU A 355 23.97 -27.46 23.38
CA LEU A 355 25.10 -27.32 24.31
C LEU A 355 25.98 -28.58 24.28
N PRO A 356 26.91 -28.67 23.32
CA PRO A 356 27.85 -29.80 23.26
C PRO A 356 28.76 -29.78 24.48
N GLY A 357 29.02 -30.95 25.08
CA GLY A 357 29.88 -31.07 26.26
C GLY A 357 29.19 -30.84 27.61
N LEU A 358 27.86 -30.66 27.63
CA LEU A 358 27.09 -30.49 28.87
C LEU A 358 27.28 -31.66 29.85
N GLU A 359 27.52 -32.86 29.34
CA GLU A 359 27.84 -34.06 30.11
C GLU A 359 29.09 -33.92 31.00
N THR A 360 30.03 -33.05 30.62
CA THR A 360 31.27 -32.80 31.37
C THR A 360 31.11 -31.77 32.49
N VAL A 361 30.00 -31.03 32.50
CA VAL A 361 29.74 -29.97 33.47
C VAL A 361 29.20 -30.58 34.76
N GLU A 362 29.90 -30.45 35.89
CA GLU A 362 29.42 -31.03 37.16
C GLU A 362 28.09 -30.41 37.63
N PRO A 363 27.22 -31.16 38.33
CA PRO A 363 26.04 -30.59 38.99
C PRO A 363 26.41 -29.54 40.03
N ASN A 364 25.54 -28.55 40.25
CA ASN A 364 25.75 -27.38 41.13
C ASN A 364 26.90 -26.46 40.69
N SER A 365 27.04 -26.26 39.39
CA SER A 365 28.06 -25.40 38.79
C SER A 365 27.43 -24.22 38.03
N VAL A 366 28.24 -23.17 37.87
CA VAL A 366 27.92 -21.97 37.10
C VAL A 366 29.05 -21.71 36.11
N LEU A 367 28.71 -21.49 34.84
CA LEU A 367 29.67 -21.29 33.76
C LEU A 367 29.30 -20.06 32.92
N GLY A 368 30.32 -19.38 32.41
CA GLY A 368 30.17 -18.34 31.39
C GLY A 368 30.40 -18.93 29.99
N LEU A 369 29.45 -18.72 29.10
CA LEU A 369 29.48 -19.14 27.69
C LEU A 369 29.31 -17.93 26.78
N GLU A 370 29.62 -18.14 25.50
CA GLU A 370 29.43 -17.18 24.41
C GLU A 370 28.40 -17.75 23.43
N THR A 371 27.49 -16.92 22.94
CA THR A 371 26.62 -17.34 21.83
C THR A 371 27.42 -17.50 20.55
N ASN A 372 27.12 -18.53 19.77
CA ASN A 372 27.70 -18.69 18.43
C ASN A 372 26.74 -18.15 17.37
N ALA A 373 26.90 -16.89 16.97
CA ALA A 373 26.04 -16.24 15.99
C ALA A 373 26.01 -17.00 14.64
N ARG A 374 27.16 -17.55 14.20
CA ARG A 374 27.25 -18.33 12.96
C ARG A 374 26.40 -19.60 13.00
N PHE A 375 26.38 -20.27 14.15
CA PHE A 375 25.54 -21.45 14.35
C PHE A 375 24.06 -21.08 14.29
N VAL A 376 23.65 -20.05 15.04
CA VAL A 376 22.26 -19.59 15.08
C VAL A 376 21.78 -19.18 13.69
N GLU A 377 22.55 -18.36 12.98
CA GLU A 377 22.20 -17.90 11.63
C GLU A 377 22.12 -19.07 10.64
N ALA A 378 23.08 -20.01 10.65
CA ALA A 378 23.05 -21.17 9.76
C ALA A 378 21.81 -22.04 9.98
N TYR A 379 21.48 -22.30 11.26
CA TYR A 379 20.30 -23.08 11.63
C TYR A 379 19.01 -22.38 11.17
N MET A 380 18.89 -21.08 11.44
CA MET A 380 17.73 -20.28 11.06
C MET A 380 17.57 -20.16 9.54
N VAL A 381 18.65 -20.04 8.78
CA VAL A 381 18.59 -20.03 7.30
C VAL A 381 18.08 -21.38 6.77
N GLY A 382 18.56 -22.50 7.30
CA GLY A 382 18.07 -23.83 6.93
C GLY A 382 16.58 -23.98 7.20
N LEU A 383 16.14 -23.58 8.39
CA LEU A 383 14.74 -23.62 8.81
C LEU A 383 13.83 -22.77 7.90
N ASN A 384 14.24 -21.53 7.59
CA ASN A 384 13.50 -20.67 6.67
C ASN A 384 13.51 -21.20 5.23
N PHE A 385 14.61 -21.81 4.78
CA PHE A 385 14.72 -22.40 3.45
C PHE A 385 13.74 -23.57 3.26
N GLU A 386 13.68 -24.49 4.23
CA GLU A 386 12.78 -25.65 4.13
C GLU A 386 11.31 -25.22 4.22
N MET A 387 10.99 -24.27 5.11
CA MET A 387 9.64 -23.76 5.19
C MET A 387 9.18 -23.09 3.89
N GLY A 388 10.06 -22.33 3.24
CA GLY A 388 9.77 -21.76 1.93
C GLY A 388 9.56 -22.83 0.85
N ARG A 389 10.26 -23.97 0.94
CA ARG A 389 10.08 -25.11 0.04
C ARG A 389 8.73 -25.80 0.27
N GLU A 390 8.37 -26.07 1.52
CA GLU A 390 7.10 -26.70 1.89
C GLU A 390 5.89 -25.82 1.55
N LEU A 391 5.97 -24.52 1.81
CA LEU A 391 4.93 -23.56 1.41
C LEU A 391 4.69 -23.61 -0.10
N LEU A 392 5.76 -23.57 -0.91
CA LEU A 392 5.64 -23.66 -2.36
C LEU A 392 5.06 -25.01 -2.80
N TRP A 393 5.55 -26.11 -2.22
CA TRP A 393 5.08 -27.46 -2.52
C TRP A 393 3.58 -27.64 -2.23
N ARG A 394 3.08 -27.03 -1.15
CA ARG A 394 1.68 -27.04 -0.76
C ARG A 394 0.81 -26.00 -1.49
N GLY A 395 1.38 -25.28 -2.47
CA GLY A 395 0.66 -24.29 -3.27
C GLY A 395 0.37 -22.97 -2.56
N TYR A 396 1.04 -22.69 -1.44
CA TYR A 396 0.93 -21.42 -0.73
C TYR A 396 1.52 -20.29 -1.58
N PRO A 397 0.89 -19.10 -1.63
CA PRO A 397 1.38 -17.97 -2.42
C PRO A 397 2.62 -17.33 -1.76
N THR A 398 3.80 -17.89 -2.03
CA THR A 398 5.08 -17.38 -1.52
C THR A 398 6.10 -17.20 -2.65
N ASP A 399 6.99 -16.23 -2.49
CA ASP A 399 8.16 -16.02 -3.35
C ASP A 399 9.42 -16.72 -2.81
N GLN A 400 9.30 -17.44 -1.70
CA GLN A 400 10.39 -18.12 -0.97
C GLN A 400 11.50 -17.21 -0.43
N ARG A 401 11.33 -15.88 -0.48
CA ARG A 401 12.31 -14.88 0.01
C ARG A 401 11.99 -14.37 1.41
N GLY A 402 10.79 -14.65 1.89
CA GLY A 402 10.34 -14.29 3.22
C GLY A 402 11.18 -14.91 4.33
N THR A 403 11.26 -14.22 5.47
CA THR A 403 11.79 -14.76 6.73
C THR A 403 10.62 -15.11 7.63
N TYR A 404 10.27 -16.38 7.67
CA TYR A 404 9.13 -16.95 8.40
C TYR A 404 9.41 -17.09 9.89
N PHE A 405 10.66 -17.45 10.24
CA PHE A 405 11.15 -17.59 11.60
C PHE A 405 12.29 -16.60 11.82
N ASP A 406 12.12 -15.70 12.78
CA ASP A 406 13.06 -14.62 13.09
C ASP A 406 13.52 -14.60 14.56
N ARG A 407 13.06 -15.58 15.36
CA ARG A 407 13.42 -15.74 16.78
C ARG A 407 14.03 -17.09 17.03
N PHE A 408 15.27 -17.10 17.50
CA PHE A 408 15.91 -18.32 17.95
C PHE A 408 15.71 -18.49 19.46
N TRP A 409 15.95 -17.43 20.24
CA TRP A 409 15.86 -17.46 21.70
C TRP A 409 14.47 -17.07 22.20
N ASP A 410 14.12 -17.52 23.41
CA ASP A 410 12.91 -17.04 24.09
C ASP A 410 13.19 -15.73 24.83
N ALA A 411 12.76 -14.64 24.19
CA ALA A 411 12.82 -13.29 24.73
C ALA A 411 11.43 -12.73 25.14
N ARG A 412 10.39 -13.58 25.19
CA ARG A 412 8.99 -13.16 25.42
C ARG A 412 8.80 -12.39 26.73
N ALA A 413 9.51 -12.78 27.78
CA ALA A 413 9.39 -12.17 29.10
C ALA A 413 10.11 -10.82 29.24
N MET A 414 10.99 -10.47 28.31
CA MET A 414 12.00 -9.41 28.48
C MET A 414 11.92 -8.32 27.40
N GLY A 415 10.81 -8.26 26.65
CA GLY A 415 10.58 -7.23 25.62
C GLY A 415 11.45 -7.38 24.36
N GLY A 416 12.04 -8.56 24.13
CA GLY A 416 13.03 -8.75 23.06
C GLY A 416 12.45 -8.71 21.65
N GLY A 417 13.29 -8.21 20.73
CA GLY A 417 13.03 -8.14 19.29
C GLY A 417 13.34 -9.46 18.55
N ALA A 418 13.31 -9.41 17.22
CA ALA A 418 13.77 -10.53 16.39
C ALA A 418 15.29 -10.73 16.55
N ASP A 419 15.74 -11.99 16.68
CA ASP A 419 17.16 -12.35 16.69
C ASP A 419 17.77 -12.32 15.29
N LEU A 420 16.92 -12.35 14.26
CA LEU A 420 17.31 -12.42 12.87
C LEU A 420 16.75 -11.24 12.07
N GLN A 421 17.61 -10.49 11.41
CA GLN A 421 17.17 -9.54 10.37
C GLN A 421 16.63 -10.31 9.15
N PRO A 422 15.72 -9.73 8.34
CA PRO A 422 15.21 -10.37 7.14
C PRO A 422 16.34 -10.88 6.23
N ILE A 423 16.38 -12.19 5.96
CA ILE A 423 17.53 -12.84 5.29
C ILE A 423 17.73 -12.28 3.88
N HIS A 424 16.66 -11.85 3.21
CA HIS A 424 16.75 -11.24 1.88
C HIS A 424 17.46 -9.88 1.85
N SER A 425 17.64 -9.21 3.00
CA SER A 425 18.34 -7.93 3.12
C SER A 425 19.80 -8.08 3.56
N TRP A 426 20.32 -9.30 3.71
CA TRP A 426 21.69 -9.53 4.17
C TRP A 426 22.76 -9.17 3.14
N HIS A 427 22.38 -9.06 1.86
CA HIS A 427 23.27 -8.74 0.76
C HIS A 427 24.58 -9.55 0.82
N ASP A 428 25.74 -8.87 0.83
CA ASP A 428 27.07 -9.47 0.77
C ASP A 428 27.78 -9.58 2.14
N ARG A 429 27.05 -9.46 3.26
CA ARG A 429 27.64 -9.62 4.61
C ARG A 429 28.20 -11.03 4.84
N SER A 430 29.12 -11.18 5.79
CA SER A 430 29.64 -12.50 6.23
C SER A 430 28.69 -13.18 7.22
N LEU A 431 28.78 -14.50 7.37
CA LEU A 431 27.97 -15.25 8.33
C LEU A 431 28.42 -14.93 9.77
N GLY A 432 27.47 -14.62 10.65
CA GLY A 432 27.71 -14.23 12.03
C GLY A 432 28.50 -12.92 12.19
N ASP A 433 28.31 -11.97 11.26
CA ASP A 433 28.94 -10.66 11.34
C ASP A 433 28.49 -9.90 12.62
N PRO A 434 29.40 -9.62 13.58
CA PRO A 434 29.05 -9.03 14.86
C PRO A 434 28.51 -7.58 14.75
N GLN A 435 28.73 -6.88 13.63
CA GLN A 435 28.23 -5.52 13.43
C GLN A 435 26.77 -5.49 12.95
N THR A 436 26.31 -6.55 12.29
CA THR A 436 24.97 -6.59 11.66
C THR A 436 24.08 -7.70 12.22
N ALA A 437 24.64 -8.71 12.89
CA ALA A 437 23.88 -9.75 13.57
C ALA A 437 23.21 -9.17 14.83
N ALA A 438 21.87 -9.16 14.83
CA ALA A 438 21.07 -8.75 15.99
C ALA A 438 21.28 -9.65 17.23
N ALA A 439 21.88 -10.82 17.04
CA ALA A 439 22.25 -11.80 18.06
C ALA A 439 23.78 -12.04 18.10
N GLY A 440 24.59 -10.96 18.03
CA GLY A 440 26.05 -11.02 18.13
C GLY A 440 26.57 -11.77 19.37
N ASP A 441 27.88 -11.82 19.55
CA ASP A 441 28.53 -12.62 20.60
C ASP A 441 28.18 -12.12 22.02
N ARG A 442 27.08 -12.67 22.56
CA ARG A 442 26.50 -12.36 23.86
C ARG A 442 27.04 -13.29 24.92
N PHE A 443 27.25 -12.74 26.11
CA PHE A 443 27.53 -13.51 27.31
C PHE A 443 26.29 -14.30 27.75
N VAL A 444 26.48 -15.60 27.95
CA VAL A 444 25.45 -16.51 28.44
C VAL A 444 25.90 -17.12 29.76
N LEU A 445 25.10 -16.91 30.80
CA LEU A 445 25.28 -17.56 32.09
C LEU A 445 24.57 -18.91 32.07
N LEU A 446 25.32 -20.00 32.19
CA LEU A 446 24.79 -21.35 32.36
C LEU A 446 24.80 -21.72 33.85
N ILE A 447 23.65 -22.13 34.37
CA ILE A 447 23.49 -22.64 35.74
C ILE A 447 22.99 -24.08 35.65
N ARG A 448 23.83 -25.04 36.08
CA ARG A 448 23.42 -26.43 36.27
C ARG A 448 23.20 -26.67 37.76
N SER A 449 21.98 -26.52 38.24
CA SER A 449 21.66 -26.73 39.66
C SER A 449 20.18 -26.93 39.93
N ALA A 450 19.86 -27.53 41.08
CA ALA A 450 18.49 -27.60 41.59
C ALA A 450 17.98 -26.25 42.16
N LEU A 451 18.82 -25.21 42.23
CA LEU A 451 18.48 -23.92 42.85
C LEU A 451 17.24 -23.30 42.19
N LEU A 452 17.25 -23.17 40.86
CA LEU A 452 16.16 -22.54 40.12
C LEU A 452 14.92 -23.42 40.01
N ARG A 453 15.05 -24.72 40.29
CA ARG A 453 13.91 -25.61 40.49
C ARG A 453 13.23 -25.35 41.84
N ARG A 454 14.01 -25.09 42.89
CA ARG A 454 13.50 -24.79 44.24
C ARG A 454 13.03 -23.34 44.40
N TYR A 455 13.64 -22.42 43.65
CA TYR A 455 13.38 -20.99 43.66
C TYR A 455 13.14 -20.47 42.23
N PRO A 456 12.00 -20.82 41.60
CA PRO A 456 11.70 -20.42 40.23
C PRO A 456 11.48 -18.92 40.05
N SER A 457 11.14 -18.20 41.13
CA SER A 457 10.94 -16.75 41.16
C SER A 457 12.24 -15.94 41.33
N ALA A 458 13.40 -16.60 41.49
CA ALA A 458 14.67 -15.91 41.68
C ALA A 458 14.98 -14.93 40.53
N VAL A 459 15.40 -13.71 40.90
CA VAL A 459 15.77 -12.66 39.95
C VAL A 459 17.27 -12.78 39.67
N ILE A 460 17.60 -12.86 38.39
CA ILE A 460 18.98 -12.93 37.91
C ILE A 460 19.24 -11.73 37.01
N TYR A 461 20.31 -11.00 37.29
CA TYR A 461 20.72 -9.83 36.53
C TYR A 461 22.23 -9.59 36.68
N ALA A 462 22.80 -8.76 35.80
CA ALA A 462 24.19 -8.34 35.86
C ALA A 462 24.28 -6.90 36.40
N ALA A 463 25.02 -6.69 37.49
CA ALA A 463 25.22 -5.38 38.11
C ALA A 463 26.64 -4.89 37.80
N LYS A 464 26.78 -3.65 37.31
CA LYS A 464 28.11 -3.06 37.05
C LYS A 464 28.96 -3.07 38.31
N ALA A 465 30.24 -3.43 38.18
CA ALA A 465 31.18 -3.42 39.29
C ALA A 465 31.70 -1.99 39.51
N ASN A 466 31.58 -1.49 40.74
CA ASN A 466 32.19 -0.25 41.18
C ASN A 466 33.35 -0.57 42.14
N ARG A 467 34.44 0.19 42.04
CA ARG A 467 35.59 0.01 42.93
C ARG A 467 35.51 1.00 44.07
N THR A 468 35.31 0.49 45.28
CA THR A 468 35.30 1.30 46.50
C THR A 468 36.39 0.78 47.43
N ASN A 469 37.33 1.64 47.82
CA ASN A 469 38.46 1.29 48.69
C ASN A 469 39.28 0.08 48.19
N GLY A 470 39.52 0.01 46.87
CA GLY A 470 40.32 -1.06 46.26
C GLY A 470 39.57 -2.37 46.01
N VAL A 471 38.37 -2.56 46.57
CA VAL A 471 37.55 -3.77 46.42
C VAL A 471 36.43 -3.54 45.41
N ARG A 472 36.21 -4.50 44.51
CA ARG A 472 35.08 -4.49 43.57
C ARG A 472 33.79 -4.87 44.30
N LYS A 473 32.75 -4.05 44.15
CA LYS A 473 31.41 -4.32 44.68
C LYS A 473 30.37 -4.10 43.58
N PRO A 474 29.26 -4.85 43.56
CA PRO A 474 28.16 -4.57 42.66
C PRO A 474 27.56 -3.19 42.97
N THR A 475 27.19 -2.46 41.93
CA THR A 475 26.39 -1.23 42.06
C THR A 475 25.06 -1.52 42.75
N ARG A 476 24.48 -0.47 43.34
CA ARG A 476 23.13 -0.49 43.94
C ARG A 476 22.14 0.36 43.15
N SER A 477 22.60 1.01 42.07
CA SER A 477 21.75 1.83 41.21
C SER A 477 21.01 0.93 40.22
N PRO A 478 19.67 0.99 40.14
CA PRO A 478 18.90 0.24 39.14
C PRO A 478 19.29 0.56 37.69
N ASP A 479 19.75 1.78 37.41
CA ASP A 479 20.13 2.21 36.05
C ASP A 479 21.41 1.53 35.53
N GLU A 480 22.19 0.90 36.41
CA GLU A 480 23.41 0.18 36.09
C GLU A 480 23.23 -1.35 36.20
N GLU A 481 21.97 -1.82 36.21
CA GLU A 481 21.59 -3.23 36.18
C GLU A 481 21.21 -3.65 34.75
N ALA A 482 21.90 -4.67 34.23
CA ALA A 482 21.60 -5.30 32.95
C ALA A 482 20.81 -6.60 33.17
N HIS A 483 19.58 -6.63 32.68
CA HIS A 483 18.71 -7.81 32.74
C HIS A 483 18.96 -8.75 31.55
N PRO A 484 18.68 -10.06 31.71
CA PRO A 484 18.84 -11.00 30.61
C PRO A 484 17.87 -10.69 29.47
N VAL A 485 18.37 -10.72 28.24
CA VAL A 485 17.58 -10.52 27.01
C VAL A 485 16.84 -11.77 26.57
N PHE A 486 17.37 -12.94 26.95
CA PHE A 486 16.69 -14.22 26.72
C PHE A 486 16.98 -15.22 27.85
N ARG A 487 16.10 -16.20 27.95
CA ARG A 487 16.17 -17.30 28.93
C ARG A 487 15.86 -18.62 28.23
N GLY A 488 16.51 -19.69 28.67
CA GLY A 488 16.09 -21.03 28.30
C GLY A 488 16.37 -22.05 29.39
N SER A 489 15.71 -23.20 29.29
CA SER A 489 15.89 -24.31 30.22
C SER A 489 15.95 -25.65 29.48
N MET A 490 16.67 -26.59 30.08
CA MET A 490 16.78 -27.96 29.62
C MET A 490 16.65 -28.90 30.81
N GLN A 491 15.98 -30.03 30.57
CA GLN A 491 15.79 -31.04 31.59
C GLN A 491 17.09 -31.82 31.83
N PRO A 492 17.42 -32.19 33.08
CA PRO A 492 16.61 -31.98 34.27
C PRO A 492 16.83 -30.60 34.96
N ASP A 493 18.04 -30.08 35.01
CA ASP A 493 18.44 -29.03 35.97
C ASP A 493 19.30 -27.92 35.38
N VAL A 494 19.18 -27.68 34.06
CA VAL A 494 19.99 -26.69 33.35
C VAL A 494 19.15 -25.49 32.97
N THR A 495 19.62 -24.29 33.32
CA THR A 495 19.02 -23.02 32.91
C THR A 495 20.11 -22.09 32.41
N PHE A 496 19.84 -21.37 31.34
CA PHE A 496 20.77 -20.38 30.81
C PHE A 496 20.11 -19.02 30.60
N PHE A 497 20.90 -17.96 30.76
CA PHE A 497 20.49 -16.57 30.66
C PHE A 497 21.45 -15.80 29.76
N GLY A 498 20.95 -15.22 28.68
CA GLY A 498 21.74 -14.39 27.78
C GLY A 498 21.64 -12.92 28.15
N PHE A 499 22.76 -12.21 28.16
CA PHE A 499 22.84 -10.78 28.42
C PHE A 499 23.31 -10.05 27.16
N ASP A 500 22.86 -8.81 26.95
CA ASP A 500 23.35 -7.96 25.86
C ASP A 500 24.69 -7.30 26.23
N LEU A 501 25.64 -8.16 26.63
CA LEU A 501 26.99 -7.81 27.04
C LEU A 501 27.95 -8.80 26.40
N THR A 502 29.11 -8.33 25.94
CA THR A 502 30.18 -9.21 25.44
C THR A 502 31.03 -9.73 26.60
N ILE A 503 31.71 -10.87 26.42
CA ILE A 503 32.59 -11.45 27.46
C ILE A 503 33.60 -10.41 27.99
N ASP A 504 34.19 -9.61 27.10
CA ASP A 504 35.16 -8.57 27.46
C ASP A 504 34.54 -7.51 28.37
N GLN A 505 33.31 -7.08 28.09
CA GLN A 505 32.57 -6.14 28.93
C GLN A 505 32.22 -6.74 30.30
N VAL A 506 31.83 -8.02 30.35
CA VAL A 506 31.45 -8.66 31.62
C VAL A 506 32.68 -8.90 32.53
N VAL A 507 33.84 -9.21 31.97
CA VAL A 507 35.10 -9.33 32.74
C VAL A 507 35.65 -7.97 33.15
N GLY A 508 35.56 -7.00 32.24
CA GLY A 508 36.12 -5.65 32.34
C GLY A 508 37.64 -5.61 32.22
N SER A 509 38.17 -4.53 31.67
CA SER A 509 39.61 -4.28 31.55
C SER A 509 40.31 -4.05 32.89
N GLY A 510 39.57 -3.67 33.93
CA GLY A 510 40.11 -3.37 35.26
C GLY A 510 40.80 -2.01 35.36
N ILE A 511 40.76 -1.20 34.29
CA ILE A 511 41.40 0.12 34.16
C ILE A 511 40.30 1.20 34.14
N GLY A 512 40.52 2.33 34.82
CA GLY A 512 39.51 3.40 34.90
C GLY A 512 38.24 2.94 35.60
N ASP A 513 37.08 3.25 35.04
CA ASP A 513 35.74 2.89 35.55
C ASP A 513 35.21 1.55 35.01
N ASP A 514 36.02 0.84 34.21
CA ASP A 514 35.66 -0.46 33.66
C ASP A 514 36.17 -1.59 34.56
N HIS A 515 35.31 -2.03 35.47
CA HIS A 515 35.61 -3.10 36.42
C HIS A 515 34.81 -4.38 36.18
N GLY A 516 34.11 -4.47 35.04
CA GLY A 516 33.28 -5.61 34.69
C GLY A 516 31.93 -5.64 35.40
N TYR A 517 31.31 -6.81 35.43
CA TYR A 517 29.98 -7.02 35.99
C TYR A 517 29.96 -8.16 37.02
N PHE A 518 29.09 -8.00 38.01
CA PHE A 518 28.70 -9.07 38.93
C PHE A 518 27.39 -9.68 38.46
N ILE A 519 27.35 -11.00 38.40
CA ILE A 519 26.08 -11.70 38.27
C ILE A 519 25.44 -11.80 39.65
N VAL A 520 24.26 -11.22 39.76
CA VAL A 520 23.48 -11.19 40.99
C VAL A 520 22.35 -12.20 40.86
N ILE A 521 22.29 -13.12 41.82
CA ILE A 521 21.17 -14.04 42.02
C ILE A 521 20.51 -13.61 43.32
N GLN A 522 19.25 -13.19 43.25
CA GLN A 522 18.51 -12.73 44.43
C GLN A 522 17.11 -13.34 44.50
N GLU A 523 16.63 -13.54 45.72
CA GLU A 523 15.21 -13.82 45.95
C GLU A 523 14.36 -12.57 45.68
N GLN A 524 13.08 -12.76 45.31
CA GLN A 524 12.19 -11.63 45.10
C GLN A 524 11.94 -10.90 46.44
N PRO A 525 12.22 -9.59 46.54
CA PRO A 525 11.95 -8.84 47.78
C PRO A 525 10.47 -8.81 48.16
N GLY A 526 9.57 -8.98 47.18
CA GLY A 526 8.12 -8.99 47.34
C GLY A 526 7.53 -10.29 47.87
N GLU A 527 8.34 -11.34 48.04
CA GLU A 527 7.89 -12.65 48.55
C GLU A 527 8.44 -12.90 49.98
N PRO A 528 7.90 -12.23 51.02
CA PRO A 528 8.41 -12.37 52.38
C PRO A 528 8.18 -13.78 52.90
N ARG A 529 9.26 -14.41 53.38
CA ARG A 529 9.22 -15.69 54.08
C ARG A 529 9.32 -15.48 55.58
N PHE A 530 8.62 -16.32 56.31
CA PHE A 530 8.65 -16.32 57.77
C PHE A 530 9.10 -17.70 58.24
N GLY A 531 10.07 -17.75 59.14
CA GLY A 531 10.60 -18.99 59.68
C GLY A 531 12.05 -18.85 60.11
N TYR A 532 12.63 -19.99 60.47
CA TYR A 532 14.02 -20.12 60.87
C TYR A 532 14.83 -20.86 59.82
N ASP A 533 16.14 -20.64 59.83
CA ASP A 533 17.06 -21.38 58.98
C ASP A 533 17.08 -22.87 59.37
N VAL A 534 17.39 -23.72 58.39
CA VAL A 534 17.50 -25.16 58.62
C VAL A 534 18.62 -25.40 59.64
N GLY A 535 18.31 -26.14 60.71
CA GLY A 535 19.25 -26.42 61.80
C GLY A 535 19.18 -25.45 62.98
N THR A 536 18.29 -24.45 62.96
CA THR A 536 18.01 -23.67 64.17
C THR A 536 17.44 -24.59 65.26
N PRO A 537 18.02 -24.61 66.48
CA PRO A 537 17.52 -25.45 67.56
C PRO A 537 16.18 -24.91 68.05
N LEU A 538 15.10 -25.55 67.61
CA LEU A 538 13.73 -25.28 68.06
C LEU A 538 13.30 -26.39 69.03
N HIS A 539 12.40 -26.06 69.96
CA HIS A 539 11.79 -27.06 70.82
C HIS A 539 11.06 -28.13 69.99
N ALA A 540 11.04 -29.38 70.45
CA ALA A 540 10.56 -30.56 69.72
C ALA A 540 9.05 -30.59 69.37
N GLY A 541 8.33 -29.47 69.52
CA GLY A 541 6.92 -29.35 69.18
C GLY A 541 6.70 -28.97 67.71
N THR A 542 5.52 -29.26 67.18
CA THR A 542 5.05 -28.83 65.85
C THR A 542 4.65 -27.35 65.79
N TYR A 543 4.69 -26.65 66.93
CA TYR A 543 4.35 -25.23 67.07
C TYR A 543 5.24 -24.56 68.13
N LEU A 544 5.47 -23.27 67.97
CA LEU A 544 6.23 -22.45 68.93
C LEU A 544 5.26 -21.80 69.92
N LYS A 545 5.41 -22.10 71.22
CA LYS A 545 4.68 -21.36 72.26
C LYS A 545 5.40 -20.06 72.57
N VAL A 546 4.64 -18.97 72.60
CA VAL A 546 5.13 -17.64 73.00
C VAL A 546 5.80 -17.68 74.39
N SER A 547 5.30 -18.51 75.30
CA SER A 547 5.82 -18.70 76.66
C SER A 547 7.25 -19.28 76.72
N PHE A 548 7.77 -19.86 75.64
CA PHE A 548 9.12 -20.43 75.60
C PHE A 548 10.22 -19.40 75.35
N GLY A 549 9.87 -18.12 75.24
CA GLY A 549 10.82 -17.05 74.94
C GLY A 549 11.18 -17.00 73.46
N VAL A 550 12.06 -16.05 73.12
CA VAL A 550 12.52 -15.82 71.73
C VAL A 550 13.47 -16.95 71.33
N PRO A 551 13.15 -17.74 70.28
CA PRO A 551 14.08 -18.75 69.78
C PRO A 551 15.40 -18.13 69.31
N SER A 552 16.50 -18.87 69.44
CA SER A 552 17.79 -18.44 68.91
C SER A 552 17.72 -18.22 67.39
N GLY A 553 18.20 -17.08 66.90
CA GLY A 553 18.14 -16.74 65.47
C GLY A 553 16.97 -15.85 65.06
N SER A 554 16.07 -15.46 65.97
CA SER A 554 15.06 -14.44 65.67
C SER A 554 15.70 -13.06 65.50
N THR A 555 15.15 -12.24 64.59
CA THR A 555 15.61 -10.86 64.43
C THR A 555 15.27 -10.03 65.67
N SER A 556 16.27 -9.47 66.36
CA SER A 556 16.09 -8.57 67.49
C SER A 556 16.16 -7.11 67.06
N GLY A 557 15.25 -6.27 67.53
CA GLY A 557 15.29 -4.82 67.28
C GLY A 557 14.68 -4.04 68.45
N PRO A 558 15.04 -2.75 68.62
CA PRO A 558 14.63 -1.95 69.77
C PRO A 558 13.12 -1.71 69.88
N LYS A 559 12.35 -2.02 68.83
CA LYS A 559 10.88 -1.90 68.76
C LYS A 559 10.16 -3.22 68.56
N LEU A 560 10.88 -4.36 68.58
CA LEU A 560 10.31 -5.69 68.35
C LEU A 560 10.21 -6.44 69.67
N HIS A 561 8.98 -6.84 70.02
CA HIS A 561 8.70 -7.54 71.27
C HIS A 561 8.00 -8.87 71.00
N TRP A 562 8.60 -9.94 71.50
CA TRP A 562 8.06 -11.29 71.36
C TRP A 562 6.75 -11.44 72.12
N GLY A 563 5.74 -12.02 71.46
CA GLY A 563 4.44 -12.26 72.08
C GLY A 563 3.53 -11.05 72.23
N GLN A 564 3.96 -9.83 71.85
CA GLN A 564 3.13 -8.63 71.99
C GLN A 564 1.94 -8.62 71.02
N ASN A 565 2.19 -8.90 69.74
CA ASN A 565 1.16 -9.05 68.71
C ASN A 565 1.71 -9.85 67.51
N GLY A 566 0.82 -10.22 66.58
CA GLY A 566 1.20 -10.97 65.37
C GLY A 566 2.20 -10.25 64.47
N ALA A 567 2.16 -8.90 64.40
CA ALA A 567 3.07 -8.12 63.58
C ALA A 567 4.52 -8.15 64.11
N HIS A 568 4.70 -8.11 65.44
CA HIS A 568 6.02 -8.18 66.06
C HIS A 568 6.63 -9.57 65.88
N VAL A 569 5.83 -10.63 66.09
CA VAL A 569 6.27 -12.01 65.86
C VAL A 569 6.60 -12.24 64.38
N ALA A 570 5.77 -11.75 63.45
CA ALA A 570 6.05 -11.82 62.03
C ALA A 570 7.35 -11.07 61.66
N ALA A 571 7.56 -9.86 62.16
CA ALA A 571 8.79 -9.11 61.91
C ALA A 571 10.04 -9.80 62.46
N MET A 572 9.93 -10.47 63.63
CA MET A 572 11.03 -11.24 64.23
C MET A 572 11.33 -12.55 63.49
N LEU A 573 10.30 -13.16 62.88
CA LEU A 573 10.40 -14.39 62.08
C LEU A 573 10.69 -14.13 60.60
N ARG A 574 10.71 -12.88 60.15
CA ARG A 574 10.90 -12.54 58.75
C ARG A 574 12.32 -12.93 58.32
N GLN A 575 12.41 -13.83 57.35
CA GLN A 575 13.67 -14.16 56.70
C GLN A 575 14.05 -13.02 55.75
N GLN A 576 15.30 -12.59 55.83
CA GLN A 576 15.82 -11.59 54.91
C GLN A 576 16.05 -12.26 53.54
N PRO A 577 15.66 -11.61 52.44
CA PRO A 577 15.88 -12.17 51.12
C PRO A 577 17.38 -12.32 50.88
N VAL A 578 17.77 -13.48 50.34
CA VAL A 578 19.17 -13.77 50.03
C VAL A 578 19.55 -13.09 48.71
N ARG A 579 20.70 -12.43 48.70
CA ARG A 579 21.34 -11.88 47.50
C ARG A 579 22.79 -12.36 47.44
N ILE A 580 23.13 -13.06 46.36
CA ILE A 580 24.50 -13.52 46.07
C ILE A 580 24.98 -12.76 44.85
N ALA A 581 26.19 -12.18 44.92
CA ALA A 581 26.83 -11.51 43.81
C ALA A 581 28.18 -12.16 43.53
N ILE A 582 28.37 -12.66 42.32
CA ILE A 582 29.59 -13.34 41.90
C ILE A 582 30.17 -12.57 40.71
N HIS A 583 31.45 -12.21 40.81
CA HIS A 583 32.11 -11.47 39.74
C HIS A 583 32.31 -12.37 38.52
N ALA A 584 32.00 -11.88 37.32
CA ALA A 584 31.97 -12.75 36.14
C ALA A 584 33.32 -13.36 35.75
N SER A 585 34.43 -12.70 36.11
CA SER A 585 35.77 -13.26 35.93
C SER A 585 36.00 -14.58 36.67
N GLN A 586 35.14 -14.95 37.62
CA GLN A 586 35.23 -16.23 38.33
C GLN A 586 34.59 -17.38 37.53
N PHE A 587 33.70 -17.08 36.58
CA PHE A 587 33.03 -18.07 35.73
C PHE A 587 33.79 -18.38 34.45
N LEU A 588 34.78 -17.56 34.12
CA LEU A 588 35.55 -17.64 32.90
C LEU A 588 36.98 -18.06 33.26
N LYS A 589 37.45 -19.18 32.71
CA LYS A 589 38.89 -19.46 32.72
C LYS A 589 39.55 -18.34 31.89
N LYS A 590 40.54 -17.65 32.46
CA LYS A 590 41.43 -16.76 31.70
C LYS A 590 41.91 -17.54 30.47
N ARG A 591 41.56 -17.07 29.27
CA ARG A 591 42.11 -17.57 28.01
C ARG A 591 43.62 -17.38 28.00
#